data_AF-A0A9E7ACF1-F1
#
_entry.id   AF-A0A9E7ACF1-F1
#
_cell.length_a   1.000
_cell.length_b   1.000
_cell.length_c   1.000
_cell.angle_alpha   90.00
_cell.angle_beta   90.00
_cell.angle_gamma   90.00
#
_symmetry.space_group_name_H-M   'P 1'
#
loop_
_entity.id
_entity.type
_entity.pdbx_description
1 polymer ?
#
loop_
_entity_poly.entity_id
_entity_poly.type
_entity_poly.pdbx_seq_one_letter_code
_entity_poly.pdbx_strand_id
1 'polypeptide(L)' 'MIRAFYLLPLLALGLAACEPAPGPAQRAGQSLDRAADAVRDAVDPPSGPVERAGRAVDRATR' A
#
# COMPACT_ATOMS: atom_id res chain seq x y z
N MET A 1 18.90 27.19 27.09
CA MET A 1 19.28 25.83 26.62
C MET A 1 18.13 24.81 26.72
N ILE A 2 17.27 24.89 27.74
CA ILE A 2 16.16 23.93 27.98
C ILE A 2 15.08 23.92 26.87
N ARG A 3 14.78 25.07 26.23
CA ARG A 3 13.77 25.16 25.15
C ARG A 3 14.07 24.30 23.92
N ALA A 4 15.34 24.19 23.53
CA ALA A 4 15.76 23.36 22.39
C ALA A 4 15.60 21.86 22.68
N PHE A 5 15.68 21.48 23.96
CA PHE A 5 15.58 20.09 24.40
C PHE A 5 14.17 19.51 24.22
N TYR A 6 13.14 20.34 24.29
CA TYR A 6 11.75 19.94 24.06
C TYR A 6 11.31 20.11 22.60
N LEU A 7 11.91 21.05 21.87
CA LEU A 7 11.60 21.29 20.45
C LEU A 7 12.04 20.14 19.55
N LEU A 8 13.21 19.54 19.82
CA LEU A 8 13.76 18.45 19.02
C LEU A 8 12.89 17.18 19.01
N PRO A 9 12.43 16.63 20.16
CA PRO A 9 11.55 15.46 20.16
C PRO A 9 10.16 15.78 19.61
N LEU A 10 9.64 17.00 19.82
CA LEU A 10 8.34 17.41 19.30
C LEU A 10 8.33 17.45 17.77
N LEU A 11 9.43 17.92 17.17
CA LEU A 11 9.61 17.92 15.72
C LEU A 11 9.74 16.48 15.18
N ALA A 12 10.50 15.62 15.87
CA ALA A 12 10.69 14.23 15.47
C ALA A 12 9.38 13.42 15.48
N LEU A 13 8.51 13.62 16.48
CA LEU A 13 7.18 12.99 16.52
C LEU A 13 6.27 13.50 15.39
N GLY A 14 6.35 14.79 15.05
CA GLY A 14 5.61 15.37 13.93
C GLY A 14 6.01 14.79 12.58
N LEU A 15 7.31 14.50 12.38
CA LEU A 15 7.80 13.84 11.17
C LEU A 15 7.39 12.36 11.10
N ALA A 16 7.43 11.62 12.21
CA ALA A 16 6.97 10.22 12.26
C ALA A 16 5.46 10.09 12.01
N ALA A 17 4.66 11.07 12.45
CA ALA A 17 3.24 11.13 12.15
C ALA A 17 2.91 11.49 10.69
N CYS A 18 3.91 12.00 9.94
CA CYS A 18 3.79 12.31 8.52
C CYS A 18 4.19 11.13 7.62
N GLU A 19 4.63 10.00 8.21
CA GLU A 19 4.84 8.77 7.45
C GLU A 19 3.48 8.28 6.96
N PRO A 20 3.28 8.12 5.63
CA PRO A 20 2.04 7.61 5.06
C PRO A 20 1.99 6.09 5.29
N ALA A 21 1.96 5.68 6.56
CA ALA A 21 1.67 4.31 6.90
C ALA A 21 0.24 4.03 6.43
N PRO A 22 0.00 3.01 5.60
CA PRO A 22 -1.33 2.71 5.10
C PRO A 22 -2.24 2.46 6.30
N GLY A 23 -3.32 3.25 6.37
CA GLY A 23 -4.29 3.17 7.47
C GLY A 23 -5.02 1.82 7.47
N PRO A 24 -5.71 1.46 8.56
CA PRO A 24 -6.44 0.20 8.66
C PRO A 24 -7.43 0.00 7.49
N ALA A 25 -8.08 1.08 7.05
CA ALA A 25 -8.96 1.06 5.88
C ALA A 25 -8.24 0.75 4.57
N GLN A 26 -7.04 1.31 4.33
CA GLN A 26 -6.23 1.00 3.14
C GLN A 26 -5.70 -0.42 3.16
N ARG A 27 -5.32 -0.95 4.33
CA ARG A 27 -4.89 -2.36 4.47
C ARG A 27 -6.05 -3.31 4.19
N ALA A 28 -7.24 -3.00 4.71
CA ALA A 28 -8.46 -3.75 4.42
C ALA A 28 -8.80 -3.69 2.93
N GLY A 29 -8.77 -2.50 2.32
CA GLY A 29 -8.94 -2.32 0.87
C GLY A 29 -7.98 -3.18 0.06
N GLN A 30 -6.67 -3.11 0.33
CA GLN A 30 -5.67 -3.97 -0.33
C GLN A 30 -5.96 -5.46 -0.18
N SER A 31 -6.44 -5.91 0.98
CA SER A 31 -6.77 -7.32 1.18
C SER A 31 -7.98 -7.75 0.35
N LEU A 32 -8.99 -6.87 0.22
CA LEU A 32 -10.18 -7.11 -0.60
C LEU A 32 -9.83 -7.11 -2.09
N ASP A 33 -9.01 -6.17 -2.54
CA ASP A 33 -8.56 -6.08 -3.93
C ASP A 33 -7.79 -7.36 -4.34
N ARG A 34 -6.89 -7.85 -3.47
CA ARG A 34 -6.17 -9.12 -3.71
C ARG A 34 -7.12 -10.31 -3.77
N ALA A 35 -8.12 -10.35 -2.91
CA ALA A 35 -9.12 -11.43 -2.93
C ALA A 35 -9.95 -11.38 -4.22
N ALA A 36 -10.36 -10.20 -4.66
CA ALA A 36 -11.09 -10.00 -5.91
C ALA A 36 -10.25 -10.42 -7.12
N ASP A 37 -8.97 -10.05 -7.16
CA ASP A 37 -8.04 -10.48 -8.22
C ASP A 37 -7.86 -11.99 -8.25
N ALA A 38 -7.73 -12.65 -7.10
CA ALA A 38 -7.60 -14.11 -7.02
C ALA A 38 -8.87 -14.82 -7.53
N VAL A 39 -10.05 -14.30 -7.19
CA VAL A 39 -11.32 -14.82 -7.72
C VAL A 39 -11.40 -14.61 -9.23
N ARG A 40 -11.00 -13.44 -9.73
CA ARG A 40 -10.98 -13.15 -11.17
C ARG A 40 -10.02 -14.05 -11.91
N ASP A 41 -8.81 -14.27 -11.39
CA ASP A 41 -7.83 -15.17 -11.98
C ASP A 41 -8.30 -16.65 -11.93
N ALA A 42 -9.19 -17.01 -11.01
CA ALA A 42 -9.79 -18.35 -10.95
C ALA A 42 -10.94 -18.54 -11.95
N VAL A 43 -11.78 -17.51 -12.16
CA VAL A 43 -12.92 -17.55 -13.09
C VAL A 43 -12.47 -17.29 -14.54
N ASP A 44 -11.48 -16.42 -14.72
CA ASP A 44 -10.90 -16.02 -15.99
C ASP A 44 -9.35 -16.15 -15.91
N PRO A 45 -8.84 -17.39 -15.95
CA PRO A 45 -7.42 -17.64 -15.86
C PRO A 45 -6.69 -17.01 -17.05
N PRO A 46 -5.51 -16.41 -16.82
CA PRO A 46 -4.75 -15.80 -17.90
C PRO A 46 -4.30 -16.88 -18.88
N SER A 47 -4.65 -16.69 -20.16
CA SER A 47 -4.50 -17.67 -21.24
C SER A 47 -3.04 -17.88 -21.67
N GLY A 48 -2.14 -16.99 -21.24
CA GLY A 48 -0.72 -17.09 -21.57
C GLY A 48 0.18 -16.14 -20.77
N PRO A 49 1.51 -16.23 -20.97
CA PRO A 49 2.49 -15.44 -20.23
C PRO A 49 2.38 -13.93 -20.48
N VAL A 50 1.93 -13.52 -21.67
CA VAL A 50 1.70 -12.10 -21.99
C VAL A 50 0.56 -11.50 -21.18
N GLU A 51 -0.58 -12.20 -21.05
CA GLU A 51 -1.68 -11.73 -20.20
C GLU A 51 -1.29 -11.66 -18.73
N ARG A 52 -0.51 -12.63 -18.23
CA ARG A 52 0.01 -12.60 -16.85
C ARG A 52 0.88 -11.38 -16.61
N ALA A 53 1.80 -11.10 -17.54
CA ALA A 53 2.66 -9.92 -17.46
C ALA A 53 1.84 -8.63 -17.53
N GLY A 54 0.86 -8.55 -18.43
CA GLY A 54 -0.06 -7.41 -18.53
C GLY A 54 -0.81 -7.16 -17.22
N ARG A 55 -1.39 -8.20 -16.60
CA ARG A 55 -2.06 -8.09 -15.29
C ARG A 55 -1.10 -7.71 -14.17
N ALA A 56 0.15 -8.13 -14.22
CA ALA A 56 1.15 -7.74 -13.22
C ALA A 56 1.54 -6.26 -13.36
N VAL A 57 1.69 -5.77 -14.58
CA VAL A 57 1.97 -4.34 -14.85
C VAL A 57 0.79 -3.48 -14.42
N ASP A 58 -0.44 -3.85 -14.80
CA ASP A 58 -1.66 -3.12 -14.41
C ASP A 58 -1.76 -2.96 -12.89
N ARG A 59 -1.48 -4.04 -12.13
CA ARG A 59 -1.42 -4.02 -10.66
C ARG A 59 -0.31 -3.14 -10.09
N ALA A 60 0.82 -2.99 -10.78
CA ALA A 60 1.93 -2.17 -10.33
C ALA A 60 1.73 -0.68 -10.60
N THR A 61 0.87 -0.34 -11.56
CA THR A 61 0.55 1.04 -11.95
C THR A 61 -0.70 1.62 -11.29
N ARG A 62 -1.45 0.79 -10.56
CA ARG A 62 -2.66 1.18 -9.80
C ARG A 62 -2.31 1.52 -8.35
#